data_AF-A0AB39HU59-F1
#
_entry.id   AF-A0AB39HU59-F1
#
_cell.length_a   1.000
_cell.length_b   1.000
_cell.length_c   1.000
_cell.angle_alpha   90.00
_cell.angle_beta   90.00
_cell.angle_gamma   90.00
#
_symmetry.space_group_name_H-M   'P 1'
#
loop_
_entity.id
_entity.type
_entity.pdbx_description
1 polymer ?
#
loop_
_entity_poly.entity_id
_entity_poly.type
_entity_poly.pdbx_seq_one_letter_code
_entity_poly.pdbx_strand_id
1 'polypeptide(L)' 'MTKYEVKTPDGVVHRIEASTHVLDSNGLTLYVDGGKAVAIFSKFEWMREAVADTVVEAGPGAPTDTGAGEVVAPVASGE' A
#
# COMPACT_ATOMS: atom_id res chain seq x y z
N MET A 1 10.30 8.86 9.79
CA MET A 1 10.50 7.82 8.77
C MET A 1 9.12 7.46 8.21
N THR A 2 9.00 7.34 6.89
CA THR A 2 7.72 7.06 6.21
C THR A 2 7.57 5.56 6.01
N LYS A 3 6.36 5.04 6.23
CA LYS A 3 6.03 3.65 5.94
C LYS A 3 5.50 3.56 4.52
N TYR A 4 5.99 2.60 3.75
CA TYR A 4 5.55 2.31 2.39
C TYR A 4 5.00 0.89 2.32
N GLU A 5 3.88 0.74 1.63
CA GLU A 5 3.37 -0.56 1.20
C GLU A 5 3.55 -0.70 -0.31
N VAL A 6 4.17 -1.80 -0.73
CA VAL A 6 4.46 -2.11 -2.13
C VAL A 6 3.89 -3.48 -2.44
N LYS A 7 3.02 -3.56 -3.46
CA LYS A 7 2.55 -4.84 -3.99
C LYS A 7 3.35 -5.24 -5.21
N THR A 8 4.05 -6.37 -5.13
CA THR A 8 4.81 -6.93 -6.23
C THR A 8 3.90 -7.74 -7.18
N PRO A 9 4.33 -7.97 -8.44
CA PRO A 9 3.52 -8.69 -9.44
C PRO A 9 3.20 -10.15 -9.09
N ASP A 10 3.95 -10.75 -8.16
CA ASP A 10 3.67 -12.07 -7.59
C ASP A 10 2.54 -12.04 -6.54
N GLY A 11 1.99 -10.86 -6.25
CA GLY A 11 0.90 -10.65 -5.31
C GLY A 11 1.35 -10.37 -3.87
N VAL A 12 2.66 -10.39 -3.58
CA VAL A 12 3.18 -10.17 -2.23
C VAL A 12 3.13 -8.67 -1.87
N VAL A 13 2.75 -8.35 -0.63
CA VAL A 13 2.77 -6.98 -0.11
C VAL A 13 3.94 -6.82 0.86
N HIS A 14 4.85 -5.90 0.55
CA HIS A 14 6.01 -5.56 1.39
C HIS A 14 5.75 -4.27 2.17
N ARG A 15 6.09 -4.28 3.46
CA ARG A 15 6.11 -3.10 4.32
C ARG A 15 7.54 -2.63 4.50
N ILE A 16 7.81 -1.39 4.13
CA ILE A 16 9.16 -0.81 4.12
C ILE A 16 9.14 0.48 4.92
N GLU A 17 10.09 0.66 5.82
CA GLU A 17 10.32 1.93 6.48
C GLU A 17 11.52 2.61 5.82
N ALA A 18 11.29 3.79 5.25
CA ALA A 18 12.34 4.54 4.57
C ALA A 18 12.16 6.05 4.78
N SER A 19 13.27 6.78 4.72
CA SER A 19 13.25 8.24 4.79
C SER A 19 12.91 8.88 3.44
N THR A 20 13.27 8.23 2.34
CA THR A 20 12.96 8.69 0.98
C THR A 20 12.90 7.50 0.00
N HIS A 21 12.38 7.75 -1.19
CA HIS A 21 12.48 6.84 -2.32
C HIS A 21 12.91 7.58 -3.59
N VAL A 22 13.61 6.90 -4.49
CA VAL A 22 14.07 7.43 -5.78
C VAL A 22 13.73 6.44 -6.87
N LEU A 23 13.15 6.94 -7.98
CA LEU A 23 12.96 6.18 -9.21
C LEU A 23 14.14 6.46 -10.14
N ASP A 24 14.88 5.43 -10.55
CA ASP A 24 15.94 5.58 -11.54
C ASP A 24 15.41 5.57 -12.98
N SER A 25 16.27 5.90 -13.95
CA SER A 25 15.91 5.90 -15.37
C SER A 25 15.62 4.50 -15.95
N ASN A 26 15.96 3.43 -15.23
CA ASN A 26 15.69 2.05 -15.62
C ASN A 26 14.36 1.52 -15.05
N GLY A 27 13.62 2.35 -14.30
CA GLY A 27 12.37 1.97 -13.66
C GLY A 27 12.54 1.27 -12.31
N LEU A 28 13.74 1.33 -11.72
CA LEU A 28 14.03 0.79 -10.40
C LEU A 28 13.63 1.79 -9.31
N THR A 29 12.79 1.38 -8.37
CA THR A 29 12.49 2.15 -7.17
C THR A 29 13.41 1.72 -6.03
N LEU A 30 14.20 2.67 -5.53
CA LEU A 30 15.12 2.52 -4.40
C LEU A 30 14.55 3.21 -3.16
N TYR A 31 14.42 2.47 -2.05
CA TYR A 31 14.03 3.00 -0.74
C TYR A 31 15.27 3.20 0.12
N VAL A 32 15.45 4.40 0.67
CA VAL A 32 16.67 4.79 1.39
C VAL A 32 16.35 5.27 2.79
N ASP A 33 17.10 4.76 3.76
CA ASP A 33 17.11 5.25 5.14
C ASP A 33 18.53 5.46 5.66
N GLY A 34 18.80 6.63 6.24
CA GLY A 34 20.13 6.95 6.79
C GLY A 34 21.30 6.81 5.79
N GLY A 35 21.04 7.05 4.50
CA GLY A 35 22.04 6.87 3.43
C GLY A 35 22.26 5.42 2.98
N LYS A 36 21.45 4.47 3.45
CA LYS A 36 21.49 3.05 3.08
C LYS A 36 20.23 2.64 2.33
N ALA A 37 20.40 1.85 1.27
CA ALA A 37 19.27 1.22 0.60
C ALA A 37 18.67 0.14 1.51
N VAL A 38 17.38 0.27 1.82
CA VAL A 38 16.63 -0.71 2.64
C VAL A 38 15.76 -1.63 1.81
N ALA A 39 15.35 -1.20 0.61
CA ALA A 39 14.64 -2.04 -0.34
C ALA A 39 14.83 -1.53 -1.78
N ILE A 40 14.74 -2.44 -2.74
CA ILE A 40 14.89 -2.18 -4.18
C ILE A 40 13.85 -2.99 -4.93
N PHE A 41 13.05 -2.34 -5.78
CA PHE A 41 12.05 -3.00 -6.61
C PHE A 41 12.17 -2.56 -8.07
N SER A 42 12.28 -3.52 -8.99
CA SER A 42 12.31 -3.26 -10.43
C SER A 42 10.92 -3.14 -11.06
N LYS A 43 9.90 -3.75 -10.42
CA LYS A 43 8.48 -3.67 -10.81
C LYS A 43 7.60 -3.86 -9.58
N PHE A 44 6.48 -3.16 -9.57
CA PHE A 44 5.41 -3.28 -8.60
C PHE A 44 4.09 -2.91 -9.29
N GLU A 45 2.98 -3.49 -8.84
CA GLU A 45 1.66 -3.16 -9.36
C GLU A 45 1.18 -1.81 -8.83
N TRP A 46 1.40 -1.58 -7.53
CA TRP A 46 1.10 -0.32 -6.87
C TRP A 46 2.02 -0.09 -5.67
N MET A 47 2.12 1.18 -5.30
CA MET A 47 2.80 1.67 -4.10
C MET A 47 1.91 2.70 -3.42
N ARG A 48 1.88 2.71 -2.08
CA ARG A 48 1.29 3.79 -1.29
C ARG A 48 2.12 4.10 -0.05
N GLU A 49 2.06 5.35 0.40
CA GLU A 49 2.47 5.69 1.75
C GLU A 49 1.43 5.13 2.73
N ALA A 50 1.88 4.30 3.66
CA ALA A 50 1.05 3.85 4.76
C ALA A 50 0.99 4.98 5.78
N VAL A 51 -0.22 5.47 6.03
CA VAL A 51 -0.48 6.32 7.20
C VAL A 51 -0.01 5.52 8.40
N ALA A 52 0.94 6.07 9.17
CA ALA A 52 1.43 5.40 10.36
C ALA A 52 0.21 5.04 11.22
N ASP A 53 -0.03 3.73 11.38
CA ASP A 53 -1.09 3.20 12.24
C ASP A 53 -1.18 4.04 13.51
N THR A 54 -2.20 4.89 13.61
CA THR A 54 -2.82 5.15 14.90
C THR A 54 -3.20 3.77 15.40
N VAL A 55 -2.43 3.25 16.35
CA VAL A 55 -2.71 1.99 17.04
C VAL A 55 -4.12 2.11 17.59
N VAL A 56 -5.11 1.55 16.88
CA VAL A 56 -6.40 1.27 17.48
C VAL A 56 -6.13 0.02 18.28
N GLU A 57 -5.81 0.20 19.57
CA GLU A 57 -5.84 -0.92 20.52
C GLU A 57 -7.21 -1.58 20.36
N ALA A 58 -7.22 -2.77 19.75
CA ALA A 58 -8.39 -3.62 19.72
C ALA A 58 -8.62 -4.08 21.17
N GLY A 59 -9.39 -3.28 21.92
CA GLY A 59 -9.99 -3.72 23.17
C GLY A 59 -10.76 -5.02 22.90
N PRO A 60 -10.68 -6.03 23.79
CA PRO A 60 -11.28 -7.32 23.51
C PRO A 60 -12.81 -7.19 23.55
N GLY A 61 -13.44 -7.05 22.39
CA GLY A 61 -14.90 -7.07 22.28
C GLY A 61 -15.50 -6.56 20.97
N ALA A 62 -15.91 -7.51 20.13
CA ALA A 62 -17.01 -7.44 19.15
C ALA A 62 -16.77 -6.78 17.77
N PRO A 63 -17.59 -7.09 16.75
CA PRO A 63 -17.64 -8.37 16.03
C PRO A 63 -17.39 -8.19 14.52
N THR A 64 -17.08 -9.30 13.82
CA THR A 64 -16.88 -9.37 12.36
C THR A 64 -18.15 -8.97 11.59
N ASP A 65 -18.18 -7.77 11.01
CA ASP A 65 -19.17 -7.39 10.00
C ASP A 65 -18.71 -7.88 8.63
N THR A 66 -19.25 -9.03 8.19
CA THR A 66 -19.18 -9.48 6.79
C THR A 66 -20.38 -8.87 6.07
N GLY A 67 -20.32 -7.57 5.79
CA GLY A 67 -21.32 -6.85 5.02
C GLY A 67 -21.08 -7.01 3.53
N ALA A 68 -21.84 -7.90 2.89
CA ALA A 68 -21.97 -7.99 1.44
C ALA A 68 -22.48 -6.64 0.90
N GLY A 69 -21.58 -5.84 0.33
CA GLY A 69 -21.89 -4.58 -0.34
C GLY A 69 -22.38 -4.83 -1.76
N GLU A 70 -23.70 -4.78 -1.92
CA GLU A 70 -24.44 -4.78 -3.18
C GLU A 70 -23.89 -3.71 -4.15
N VAL A 71 -23.36 -4.14 -5.31
CA VAL A 71 -22.92 -3.24 -6.38
C VAL A 71 -24.14 -2.86 -7.22
N VAL A 72 -24.72 -1.68 -6.95
CA VAL A 72 -25.80 -1.13 -7.78
C VAL A 72 -25.17 -0.49 -9.02
N ALA A 73 -25.39 -1.07 -10.20
CA ALA A 73 -24.94 -0.54 -11.48
C ALA A 73 -25.72 0.74 -11.87
N PRO A 74 -25.10 1.74 -12.52
CA PRO A 74 -25.82 2.92 -13.00
C PRO A 74 -26.64 2.60 -14.27
N VAL A 75 -27.94 2.91 -14.25
CA VAL A 75 -28.81 2.83 -15.43
C VAL A 75 -28.50 4.00 -16.36
N ALA A 76 -28.22 3.71 -17.64
CA ALA A 76 -28.13 4.70 -18.70
C ALA A 76 -29.55 5.07 -19.15
N SER A 77 -29.97 6.32 -18.93
CA SER A 77 -31.20 6.88 -19.52
C SER A 77 -30.88 7.32 -20.95
N GLY A 78 -31.49 6.66 -21.93
CA GLY A 78 -31.51 7.09 -23.33
C GLY A 78 -32.95 7.03 -23.82
N GLU A 79 -33.51 8.20 -24.14
CA GLU A 79 -34.69 8.35 -25.01
C GLU A 79 -34.25 8.32 -26.48
#